data_AF-A0A6B0VAW7-F1
#
_entry.id   AF-A0A6B0VAW7-F1
#
_cell.length_a   1.000
_cell.length_b   1.000
_cell.length_c   1.000
_cell.angle_alpha   90.00
_cell.angle_beta   90.00
_cell.angle_gamma   90.00
#
_symmetry.space_group_name_H-M   'P 1'
#
loop_
_entity.id
_entity.type
_entity.pdbx_description
1 polymer ?
#
loop_
_entity_poly.entity_id
_entity_poly.type
_entity_poly.pdbx_seq_one_letter_code
_entity_poly.pdbx_strand_id
1 'polypeptide(L)'
;MFIEVAWILVTAATVSGSSSTSCQSDTIVNVCSLDPDMGDGERTALDYFYDWRTDKCISMYFGFSGKEYGEENRFFNEEQCNSKCRNVKSECFEEPVNVGGKGDIEKWKYNDASSKCVPFRWKQGRRKDTNTFGSLKDCIERCRKPDLGLCAYKFQTKCKHGDDLYIWYDNATQECKILPPHHCPTHGNAFYTFRQCYQRCGRFVENKCKLPIQNMSFCATPQSRYGYNTKTKRCEKFLGCEDSGNNYPTPKACWKTCANNTENPCVQPPDYTLSGPIFWKKRYYYDIKRHKCVQKNLPRGRVTGKSNLFKKREECKKTCMATYVPEPDWL
;
A
#
# COMPACT_ATOMS: atom_id res chain seq x y z
N MET A 1 74.65 -5.14 47.14
CA MET A 1 73.48 -5.09 48.05
C MET A 1 73.36 -3.67 48.58
N PHE A 2 72.62 -2.83 47.86
CA PHE A 2 72.10 -1.54 48.33
C PHE A 2 70.78 -1.37 47.58
N ILE A 3 69.68 -1.48 48.32
CA ILE A 3 68.31 -1.31 47.83
C ILE A 3 68.00 0.17 48.03
N GLU A 4 67.89 0.93 46.95
CA GLU A 4 67.31 2.28 47.03
C GLU A 4 65.78 2.17 47.00
N VAL A 5 65.17 2.53 48.12
CA VAL A 5 63.72 2.66 48.28
C VAL A 5 63.35 4.10 47.91
N ALA A 6 62.85 4.32 46.70
CA ALA A 6 62.30 5.58 46.28
C ALA A 6 60.87 5.74 46.82
N TRP A 7 60.69 6.68 47.75
CA TRP A 7 59.38 7.09 48.26
C TRP A 7 58.72 8.06 47.28
N ILE A 8 57.71 7.60 46.54
CA ILE A 8 56.86 8.47 45.72
C ILE A 8 55.69 8.97 46.58
N LEU A 9 55.76 10.24 46.98
CA LEU A 9 54.66 10.97 47.60
C LEU A 9 53.60 11.28 46.52
N VAL A 10 52.48 10.55 46.53
CA VAL A 10 51.30 10.89 45.72
C VAL A 10 50.46 11.90 46.49
N THR A 11 50.49 13.17 46.07
CA THR A 11 49.55 14.18 46.53
C THR A 11 48.17 13.90 45.95
N ALA A 12 47.22 13.50 46.80
CA ALA A 12 45.81 13.38 46.44
C ALA A 12 45.21 14.78 46.24
N ALA A 13 45.00 15.19 44.99
CA ALA A 13 44.13 16.32 44.67
C ALA A 13 42.68 15.81 44.61
N THR A 14 41.90 16.12 45.64
CA THR A 14 40.45 15.95 45.65
C THR A 14 39.82 16.93 44.68
N VAL A 15 39.59 16.51 43.43
CA VAL A 15 38.66 17.18 42.53
C VAL A 15 37.36 16.40 42.55
N SER A 16 36.45 16.87 43.40
CA SER A 16 35.02 16.62 43.30
C SER A 16 34.53 17.11 41.95
N GLY A 17 34.33 16.17 41.02
CA GLY A 17 33.85 16.44 39.68
C GLY A 17 33.47 15.12 39.01
N SER A 18 32.39 14.52 39.50
CA SER A 18 31.71 13.39 38.88
C SER A 18 31.25 13.78 37.47
N SER A 19 32.16 13.69 36.51
CA SER A 19 31.86 13.72 35.09
C SER A 19 31.50 12.29 34.70
N SER A 20 30.24 11.95 34.97
CA SER A 20 29.58 10.82 34.30
C SER A 20 29.64 11.13 32.80
N THR A 21 30.60 10.52 32.10
CA THR A 21 30.65 10.55 30.64
C THR A 21 29.60 9.57 30.15
N SER A 22 28.34 9.97 30.28
CA SER A 22 27.22 9.34 29.59
C SER A 22 27.49 9.46 28.09
N CYS A 23 27.71 8.34 27.42
CA CYS A 23 27.72 8.26 25.96
C CYS A 23 26.28 8.43 25.42
N GLN A 24 25.62 9.54 25.74
CA GLN A 24 24.43 9.96 25.03
C GLN A 24 24.90 10.59 23.72
N SER A 25 25.00 9.75 22.68
CA SER A 25 25.14 10.21 21.31
C SER A 25 23.94 11.13 21.00
N ASP A 26 24.22 12.40 20.67
CA ASP A 26 23.32 13.42 20.12
C ASP A 26 22.81 13.04 18.71
N THR A 27 22.45 11.78 18.51
CA THR A 27 21.89 11.29 17.27
C THR A 27 20.46 11.80 17.16
N ILE A 28 20.25 12.83 16.32
CA ILE A 28 18.92 13.25 15.88
C ILE A 28 18.23 12.04 15.25
N VAL A 29 17.31 11.41 15.99
CA VAL A 29 16.57 10.25 15.52
C VAL A 29 15.57 10.71 14.46
N ASN A 30 15.66 10.15 13.25
CA ASN A 30 14.66 10.39 12.23
C ASN A 30 13.37 9.62 12.56
N VAL A 31 12.38 10.32 13.12
CA VAL A 31 11.07 9.75 13.50
C VAL A 31 10.39 9.02 12.34
N CYS A 32 10.59 9.45 11.09
CA CYS A 32 9.99 8.86 9.90
C CYS A 32 10.62 7.51 9.51
N SER A 33 11.68 7.07 10.19
CA SER A 33 12.29 5.75 10.00
C SER A 33 11.91 4.77 11.12
N LEU A 34 11.13 5.21 12.10
CA LEU A 34 10.70 4.39 13.22
C LEU A 34 9.33 3.76 12.93
N ASP A 35 9.06 2.60 13.52
CA ASP A 35 7.69 2.10 13.62
C ASP A 35 6.92 2.94 14.66
N PRO A 36 5.59 3.09 14.54
CA PRO A 36 4.79 3.84 15.51
C PRO A 36 4.79 3.15 16.87
N ASP A 37 4.95 3.94 17.94
CA ASP A 37 4.69 3.48 19.30
C ASP A 37 3.19 3.56 19.56
N MET A 38 2.54 2.41 19.80
CA MET A 38 1.09 2.37 19.99
C MET A 38 0.66 3.00 21.32
N GLY A 39 1.57 3.16 22.27
CA GLY A 39 1.29 3.64 23.62
C GLY A 39 0.42 2.69 24.45
N ASP A 40 0.05 3.13 25.65
CA ASP A 40 -0.70 2.34 26.63
C ASP A 40 -2.05 2.98 26.98
N GLY A 41 -2.95 2.17 27.54
CA GLY A 41 -4.20 2.62 28.18
C GLY A 41 -5.49 2.34 27.40
N GLU A 42 -6.63 2.50 28.08
CA GLU A 42 -7.96 2.20 27.52
C GLU A 42 -8.51 3.28 26.59
N ARG A 43 -8.07 4.54 26.76
CA ARG A 43 -8.52 5.65 25.91
C ARG A 43 -7.58 5.82 24.74
N THR A 44 -8.11 5.65 23.53
CA THR A 44 -7.34 5.80 22.30
C THR A 44 -7.80 7.01 21.48
N ALA A 45 -6.87 7.68 20.80
CA ALA A 45 -7.13 8.72 19.81
C ALA A 45 -6.79 8.24 18.39
N LEU A 46 -7.57 8.67 17.39
CA LEU A 46 -7.26 8.38 15.99
C LEU A 46 -6.26 9.42 15.49
N ASP A 47 -5.00 9.01 15.38
CA ASP A 47 -3.89 9.85 14.88
C ASP A 47 -3.23 9.19 13.68
N TYR A 48 -2.19 9.82 13.12
CA TYR A 48 -1.47 9.39 11.92
C TYR A 48 -0.02 9.05 12.23
N PHE A 49 0.56 8.11 11.49
CA PHE A 49 1.99 7.86 11.48
C PHE A 49 2.48 7.61 10.05
N TYR A 50 3.76 7.80 9.82
CA TYR A 50 4.38 7.53 8.54
C TYR A 50 4.85 6.08 8.45
N ASP A 51 4.29 5.32 7.51
CA ASP A 51 4.73 3.99 7.18
C ASP A 51 5.79 4.02 6.07
N TRP A 52 7.06 3.93 6.46
CA TRP A 52 8.20 3.92 5.55
C TRP A 52 8.20 2.73 4.58
N ARG A 53 7.39 1.68 4.80
CA ARG A 53 7.29 0.55 3.86
C ARG A 53 6.37 0.84 2.68
N THR A 54 5.34 1.66 2.89
CA THR A 54 4.35 2.03 1.85
C THR A 54 4.50 3.46 1.35
N ASP A 55 5.35 4.26 2.01
CA ASP A 55 5.52 5.71 1.77
C ASP A 55 4.26 6.53 2.03
N LYS A 56 3.49 6.13 3.05
CA LYS A 56 2.18 6.72 3.34
C LYS A 56 2.05 7.12 4.78
N CYS A 57 1.29 8.19 4.99
CA CYS A 57 0.73 8.52 6.28
C CYS A 57 -0.56 7.74 6.48
N ILE A 58 -0.58 6.86 7.48
CA ILE A 58 -1.70 5.96 7.76
C ILE A 58 -2.25 6.32 9.13
N SER A 59 -3.58 6.29 9.28
CA SER A 59 -4.21 6.50 10.57
C SER A 59 -4.33 5.20 11.37
N MET A 60 -4.18 5.30 12.68
CA MET A 60 -4.47 4.22 13.63
C MET A 60 -4.85 4.78 15.00
N TYR A 61 -5.39 3.91 15.86
CA TYR A 61 -5.72 4.27 17.23
C TYR A 61 -4.47 4.16 18.11
N PHE A 62 -4.10 5.27 18.74
CA PHE A 62 -2.97 5.37 19.67
C PHE A 62 -3.46 5.53 21.10
N GLY A 63 -2.79 4.87 22.04
CA GLY A 63 -2.94 5.11 23.48
C GLY A 63 -2.31 6.43 23.92
N PHE A 64 -2.25 6.62 25.23
CA PHE A 64 -1.58 7.77 25.82
C PHE A 64 -0.06 7.63 25.65
N SER A 65 0.58 8.68 25.11
CA SER A 65 2.03 8.84 25.09
C SER A 65 2.37 10.11 25.87
N GLY A 66 3.45 10.08 26.64
CA GLY A 66 3.96 11.25 27.35
C GLY A 66 4.74 12.22 26.47
N LYS A 67 4.87 11.93 25.17
CA LYS A 67 5.64 12.72 24.19
C LYS A 67 4.75 13.63 23.36
N GLU A 68 5.32 14.72 22.86
CA GLU A 68 4.60 15.62 21.95
C GLU A 68 4.51 15.04 20.52
N TYR A 69 3.50 15.47 19.76
CA TYR A 69 3.34 15.05 18.36
C TYR A 69 4.58 15.44 17.53
N GLY A 70 5.07 14.51 16.73
CA GLY A 70 6.24 14.69 15.88
C GLY A 70 7.60 14.48 16.55
N GLU A 71 7.65 14.28 17.88
CA GLU A 71 8.83 13.75 18.58
C GLU A 71 8.92 12.21 18.49
N GLU A 72 7.79 11.58 18.18
CA GLU A 72 7.67 10.17 17.79
C GLU A 72 7.02 10.07 16.41
N ASN A 73 6.96 8.87 15.84
CA ASN A 73 6.23 8.64 14.59
C ASN A 73 4.71 8.65 14.83
N ARG A 74 4.19 9.80 15.26
CA ARG A 74 2.79 10.07 15.57
C ARG A 74 2.49 11.54 15.30
N PHE A 75 1.41 11.80 14.58
CA PHE A 75 1.02 13.11 14.07
C PHE A 75 -0.49 13.29 14.22
N PHE A 76 -0.92 14.49 14.58
CA PHE A 76 -2.33 14.79 14.82
C PHE A 76 -3.19 14.66 13.55
N ASN A 77 -2.61 14.94 12.37
CA ASN A 77 -3.31 14.82 11.10
C ASN A 77 -2.37 14.38 9.96
N GLU A 78 -2.99 13.99 8.84
CA GLU A 78 -2.27 13.51 7.67
C GLU A 78 -1.34 14.57 7.05
N GLU A 79 -1.73 15.84 7.09
CA GLU A 79 -0.94 16.96 6.54
C GLU A 79 0.39 17.13 7.29
N GLN A 80 0.35 17.11 8.62
CA GLN A 80 1.55 17.17 9.46
C GLN A 80 2.47 16.00 9.19
N CYS A 81 1.92 14.78 9.13
CA CYS A 81 2.69 13.59 8.80
C CYS A 81 3.33 13.69 7.41
N ASN A 82 2.54 14.05 6.38
CA ASN A 82 3.00 14.15 5.01
C ASN A 82 4.11 15.22 4.90
N SER A 83 3.94 16.39 5.51
CA SER A 83 4.94 17.47 5.45
C SER A 83 6.24 17.14 6.19
N LYS A 84 6.18 16.36 7.28
CA LYS A 84 7.35 15.96 8.05
C LYS A 84 8.12 14.82 7.38
N CYS A 85 7.42 13.82 6.87
CA CYS A 85 8.01 12.53 6.51
C CYS A 85 8.06 12.22 5.01
N ARG A 86 7.20 12.84 4.20
CA ARG A 86 7.22 12.62 2.75
C ARG A 86 8.04 13.69 2.06
N ASN A 87 8.84 13.26 1.09
CA ASN A 87 9.60 14.17 0.23
C ASN A 87 8.72 14.71 -0.93
N VAL A 88 7.53 15.21 -0.59
CA VAL A 88 6.53 15.74 -1.51
C VAL A 88 5.94 16.99 -0.87
N LYS A 89 5.78 18.06 -1.66
CA LYS A 89 5.20 19.29 -1.14
C LYS A 89 3.78 19.07 -0.62
N SER A 90 3.45 19.66 0.52
CA SER A 90 2.12 19.55 1.15
C SER A 90 0.99 19.98 0.22
N GLU A 91 1.24 20.97 -0.66
CA GLU A 91 0.32 21.44 -1.69
C GLU A 91 -0.25 20.31 -2.58
N CYS A 92 0.49 19.20 -2.75
CA CYS A 92 0.07 18.05 -3.54
C CYS A 92 -1.04 17.22 -2.86
N PHE A 93 -1.23 17.40 -1.56
CA PHE A 93 -2.20 16.64 -0.75
C PHE A 93 -3.44 17.47 -0.37
N GLU A 94 -3.44 18.76 -0.70
CA GLU A 94 -4.59 19.63 -0.45
C GLU A 94 -5.75 19.31 -1.41
N GLU A 95 -6.98 19.41 -0.93
CA GLU A 95 -8.15 19.39 -1.80
C GLU A 95 -8.40 20.79 -2.39
N PRO A 96 -8.45 20.94 -3.73
CA PRO A 96 -8.75 22.23 -4.35
C PRO A 96 -10.11 22.76 -3.89
N VAL A 97 -10.14 24.03 -3.45
CA VAL A 97 -11.38 24.72 -3.09
C VAL A 97 -12.23 24.91 -4.34
N ASN A 98 -13.29 24.10 -4.50
CA ASN A 98 -14.23 24.17 -5.61
C ASN A 98 -15.59 24.67 -5.15
N VAL A 99 -15.99 25.86 -5.60
CA VAL A 99 -17.38 26.33 -5.57
C VAL A 99 -17.85 26.38 -7.02
N GLY A 100 -18.41 25.28 -7.51
CA GLY A 100 -18.74 25.07 -8.93
C GLY A 100 -19.62 26.15 -9.55
N GLY A 101 -19.52 26.35 -10.86
CA GLY A 101 -20.37 27.31 -11.58
C GLY A 101 -20.19 27.33 -13.09
N LYS A 102 -20.88 28.25 -13.78
CA LYS A 102 -20.66 28.50 -15.21
C LYS A 102 -19.27 29.11 -15.43
N GLY A 103 -18.52 28.58 -16.40
CA GLY A 103 -17.20 29.09 -16.79
C GLY A 103 -15.98 28.31 -16.27
N ASP A 104 -16.18 27.10 -15.74
CA ASP A 104 -15.08 26.29 -15.18
C ASP A 104 -14.02 25.92 -16.23
N ILE A 105 -12.75 26.11 -15.85
CA ILE A 105 -11.57 25.81 -16.67
C ILE A 105 -11.09 24.41 -16.30
N GLU A 106 -10.65 23.64 -17.30
CA GLU A 106 -10.00 22.36 -17.03
C GLU A 106 -8.60 22.58 -16.44
N LYS A 107 -8.35 21.99 -15.29
CA LYS A 107 -7.08 22.00 -14.57
C LYS A 107 -6.71 20.57 -14.15
N TRP A 108 -5.52 20.39 -13.62
CA TRP A 108 -5.02 19.10 -13.14
C TRP A 108 -4.82 19.15 -11.63
N LYS A 109 -5.14 18.07 -10.92
CA LYS A 109 -4.78 17.91 -9.50
C LYS A 109 -4.08 16.58 -9.28
N TYR A 110 -3.22 16.52 -8.29
CA TYR A 110 -2.65 15.28 -7.80
C TYR A 110 -3.63 14.59 -6.86
N ASN A 111 -3.99 13.35 -7.15
CA ASN A 111 -4.81 12.52 -6.29
C ASN A 111 -3.91 11.46 -5.65
N ASP A 112 -3.60 11.62 -4.35
CA ASP A 112 -2.72 10.72 -3.61
C ASP A 112 -3.26 9.28 -3.56
N ALA A 113 -4.56 9.12 -3.32
CA ALA A 113 -5.23 7.82 -3.23
C ALA A 113 -5.05 6.97 -4.49
N SER A 114 -5.02 7.59 -5.67
CA SER A 114 -4.74 6.93 -6.95
C SER A 114 -3.29 7.09 -7.43
N SER A 115 -2.49 7.91 -6.74
CA SER A 115 -1.14 8.35 -7.12
C SER A 115 -1.06 8.87 -8.58
N LYS A 116 -2.10 9.59 -9.00
CA LYS A 116 -2.28 10.10 -10.38
C LYS A 116 -2.59 11.59 -10.42
N CYS A 117 -2.08 12.23 -11.46
CA CYS A 117 -2.56 13.54 -11.88
C CYS A 117 -3.83 13.36 -12.69
N VAL A 118 -4.94 13.89 -12.19
CA VAL A 118 -6.26 13.75 -12.80
C VAL A 118 -6.83 15.12 -13.20
N PRO A 119 -7.54 15.22 -14.33
CA PRO A 119 -8.19 16.46 -14.72
C PRO A 119 -9.39 16.74 -13.81
N PHE A 120 -9.66 18.01 -13.55
CA PHE A 120 -10.85 18.46 -12.84
C PHE A 120 -11.31 19.84 -13.33
N ARG A 121 -12.58 20.17 -13.05
CA ARG A 121 -13.17 21.48 -13.36
C ARG A 121 -12.88 22.44 -12.22
N TRP A 122 -12.27 23.57 -12.53
CA TRP A 122 -11.83 24.56 -11.56
C TRP A 122 -12.36 25.95 -11.91
N LYS A 123 -12.91 26.64 -10.89
CA LYS A 123 -13.29 28.04 -10.99
C LYS A 123 -12.23 28.90 -10.31
N GLN A 124 -11.92 30.04 -10.90
CA GLN A 124 -10.84 30.94 -10.49
C GLN A 124 -10.83 31.20 -8.97
N GLY A 125 -9.78 30.73 -8.30
CA GLY A 125 -9.46 31.01 -6.91
C GLY A 125 -8.27 31.96 -6.78
N ARG A 126 -8.21 32.74 -5.69
CA ARG A 126 -7.11 33.70 -5.44
C ARG A 126 -5.85 33.09 -4.81
N ARG A 127 -5.83 31.79 -4.48
CA ARG A 127 -4.69 31.14 -3.82
C ARG A 127 -3.67 30.70 -4.87
N LYS A 128 -2.40 31.10 -4.67
CA LYS A 128 -1.31 30.89 -5.63
C LYS A 128 -0.66 29.50 -5.56
N ASP A 129 -0.78 28.80 -4.43
CA ASP A 129 -0.13 27.51 -4.19
C ASP A 129 -1.17 26.52 -3.63
N THR A 130 -1.84 25.79 -4.52
CA THR A 130 -2.79 24.72 -4.16
C THR A 130 -2.53 23.54 -5.08
N ASN A 131 -3.17 22.40 -4.83
CA ASN A 131 -3.19 21.21 -5.69
C ASN A 131 -3.90 21.43 -7.05
N THR A 132 -3.59 22.53 -7.75
CA THR A 132 -4.24 23.01 -8.98
C THR A 132 -3.17 23.40 -9.99
N PHE A 133 -2.95 22.56 -10.98
CA PHE A 133 -1.90 22.72 -11.99
C PHE A 133 -2.48 23.09 -13.35
N GLY A 134 -1.73 23.89 -14.10
CA GLY A 134 -2.12 24.33 -15.44
C GLY A 134 -2.02 23.24 -16.51
N SER A 135 -1.24 22.19 -16.28
CA SER A 135 -1.05 21.08 -17.22
C SER A 135 -0.74 19.77 -16.50
N LEU A 136 -0.99 18.65 -17.18
CA LEU A 136 -0.61 17.32 -16.70
C LEU A 136 0.90 17.24 -16.39
N LYS A 137 1.73 17.80 -17.27
CA LYS A 137 3.19 17.81 -17.10
C LYS A 137 3.59 18.50 -15.80
N ASP A 138 3.04 19.67 -15.53
CA ASP A 138 3.33 20.44 -14.32
C ASP A 138 2.97 19.68 -13.03
N CYS A 139 1.77 19.05 -13.00
CA CYS A 139 1.38 18.17 -11.89
C CYS A 139 2.32 16.98 -11.72
N ILE A 140 2.74 16.34 -12.82
CA ILE A 140 3.65 15.18 -12.77
C ILE A 140 5.01 15.59 -12.20
N GLU A 141 5.59 16.70 -12.67
CA GLU A 141 6.90 17.15 -12.20
C GLU A 141 6.89 17.58 -10.73
N ARG A 142 5.83 18.25 -10.28
CA ARG A 142 5.76 18.81 -8.93
C ARG A 142 5.29 17.84 -7.85
N CYS A 143 4.43 16.88 -8.20
CA CYS A 143 3.82 15.98 -7.24
C CYS A 143 4.17 14.52 -7.51
N ARG A 144 3.76 13.98 -8.66
CA ARG A 144 3.90 12.53 -8.94
C ARG A 144 5.34 12.05 -8.95
N LYS A 145 6.27 12.82 -9.54
CA LYS A 145 7.68 12.44 -9.61
C LYS A 145 8.38 12.46 -8.25
N PRO A 146 8.27 13.54 -7.44
CA PRO A 146 8.75 13.51 -6.06
C PRO A 146 8.14 12.36 -5.27
N ASP A 147 6.86 12.09 -5.49
CA ASP A 147 6.15 11.06 -4.75
C ASP A 147 6.60 9.64 -5.08
N LEU A 148 7.11 9.37 -6.30
CA LEU A 148 7.76 8.09 -6.61
C LEU A 148 8.89 7.77 -5.62
N GLY A 149 9.57 8.79 -5.07
CA GLY A 149 10.59 8.63 -4.04
C GLY A 149 11.62 7.56 -4.40
N LEU A 150 11.79 6.58 -3.50
CA LEU A 150 12.68 5.43 -3.68
C LEU A 150 12.45 4.69 -5.01
N CYS A 151 11.21 4.62 -5.50
CA CYS A 151 10.83 3.89 -6.72
C CYS A 151 11.30 4.58 -8.02
N ALA A 152 11.77 5.84 -7.96
CA ALA A 152 12.29 6.57 -9.12
C ALA A 152 13.82 6.52 -9.26
N TYR A 153 14.55 6.03 -8.25
CA TYR A 153 16.00 6.04 -8.29
C TYR A 153 16.55 5.14 -9.40
N LYS A 154 17.61 5.64 -10.03
CA LYS A 154 18.40 4.91 -11.01
C LYS A 154 19.57 4.20 -10.33
N PHE A 155 20.09 3.18 -11.00
CA PHE A 155 21.22 2.39 -10.53
C PHE A 155 22.53 2.90 -11.11
N GLN A 156 23.62 2.68 -10.38
CA GLN A 156 24.96 2.74 -10.96
C GLN A 156 25.14 1.54 -11.89
N THR A 157 25.60 1.78 -13.11
CA THR A 157 25.90 0.72 -14.08
C THR A 157 27.40 0.40 -14.07
N LYS A 158 27.79 -0.75 -14.64
CA LYS A 158 29.19 -1.22 -14.71
C LYS A 158 29.82 -1.50 -13.35
N CYS A 159 29.01 -1.92 -12.39
CA CYS A 159 29.44 -2.46 -11.12
C CYS A 159 29.00 -3.94 -11.03
N LYS A 160 29.31 -4.62 -9.93
CA LYS A 160 28.68 -5.90 -9.56
C LYS A 160 28.18 -5.75 -8.15
N HIS A 161 26.89 -6.00 -7.93
CA HIS A 161 26.40 -6.24 -6.58
C HIS A 161 26.76 -7.68 -6.18
N GLY A 162 26.80 -7.95 -4.87
CA GLY A 162 27.26 -9.24 -4.32
C GLY A 162 26.31 -10.40 -4.64
N ASP A 163 26.28 -11.40 -3.77
CA ASP A 163 25.36 -12.54 -3.92
C ASP A 163 23.89 -12.17 -3.57
N ASP A 164 23.67 -10.95 -3.08
CA ASP A 164 22.35 -10.44 -2.72
C ASP A 164 21.47 -10.26 -3.96
N LEU A 165 20.33 -10.93 -3.99
CA LEU A 165 19.32 -10.71 -5.01
C LEU A 165 18.47 -9.48 -4.64
N TYR A 166 18.59 -8.41 -5.41
CA TYR A 166 17.70 -7.26 -5.28
C TYR A 166 16.54 -7.33 -6.27
N ILE A 167 15.37 -6.89 -5.81
CA ILE A 167 14.20 -6.60 -6.62
C ILE A 167 14.11 -5.09 -6.80
N TRP A 168 13.84 -4.62 -8.01
CA TRP A 168 13.65 -3.21 -8.30
C TRP A 168 12.32 -2.93 -8.96
N TYR A 169 11.81 -1.72 -8.81
CA TYR A 169 10.63 -1.23 -9.50
C TYR A 169 11.00 -0.54 -10.80
N ASP A 170 10.54 -1.11 -11.91
CA ASP A 170 10.62 -0.51 -13.23
C ASP A 170 9.42 0.42 -13.45
N ASN A 171 9.64 1.73 -13.36
CA ASN A 171 8.58 2.71 -13.55
C ASN A 171 8.04 2.76 -14.99
N ALA A 172 8.81 2.31 -15.98
CA ALA A 172 8.35 2.31 -17.37
C ALA A 172 7.35 1.17 -17.61
N THR A 173 7.62 -0.02 -17.07
CA THR A 173 6.68 -1.16 -17.18
C THR A 173 5.71 -1.26 -16.01
N GLN A 174 5.94 -0.50 -14.94
CA GLN A 174 5.21 -0.55 -13.68
C GLN A 174 5.23 -1.95 -13.04
N GLU A 175 6.39 -2.60 -13.05
CA GLU A 175 6.57 -3.96 -12.53
C GLU A 175 7.80 -4.02 -11.64
N CYS A 176 7.71 -4.79 -10.55
CA CYS A 176 8.88 -5.19 -9.80
C CYS A 176 9.57 -6.35 -10.52
N LYS A 177 10.89 -6.28 -10.68
CA LYS A 177 11.73 -7.24 -11.41
C LYS A 177 13.01 -7.52 -10.63
N ILE A 178 13.67 -8.63 -10.93
CA ILE A 178 15.02 -8.89 -10.41
C ILE A 178 15.99 -7.83 -10.99
N LEU A 179 16.82 -7.26 -10.13
CA LEU A 179 17.83 -6.27 -10.49
C LEU A 179 18.94 -6.95 -11.29
N PRO A 180 19.33 -6.42 -12.47
CA PRO A 180 20.38 -7.05 -13.26
C PRO A 180 21.72 -7.07 -12.52
N PRO A 181 22.59 -8.09 -12.72
CA PRO A 181 23.86 -8.25 -12.00
C PRO A 181 24.82 -7.04 -12.07
N HIS A 182 24.70 -6.23 -13.12
CA HIS A 182 25.57 -5.08 -13.36
C HIS A 182 25.00 -3.72 -12.95
N HIS A 183 23.95 -3.72 -12.12
CA HIS A 183 23.27 -2.54 -11.62
C HIS A 183 23.34 -2.50 -10.09
N CYS A 184 23.98 -1.48 -9.52
CA CYS A 184 24.11 -1.37 -8.07
C CYS A 184 23.16 -0.31 -7.52
N PRO A 185 22.42 -0.63 -6.44
CA PRO A 185 21.63 0.36 -5.70
C PRO A 185 22.54 1.44 -5.14
N THR A 186 22.16 2.71 -5.28
CA THR A 186 22.91 3.84 -4.71
C THR A 186 22.19 4.40 -3.49
N HIS A 187 20.92 4.76 -3.66
CA HIS A 187 20.10 5.42 -2.62
C HIS A 187 18.66 4.89 -2.55
N GLY A 188 18.33 3.81 -3.28
CA GLY A 188 16.97 3.28 -3.31
C GLY A 188 16.69 2.36 -4.50
N ASN A 189 15.39 2.14 -4.72
CA ASN A 189 14.81 1.25 -5.74
C ASN A 189 15.36 -0.19 -5.72
N ALA A 190 15.75 -0.69 -4.55
CA ALA A 190 16.25 -2.03 -4.35
C ALA A 190 15.63 -2.60 -3.07
N PHE A 191 14.95 -3.72 -3.22
CA PHE A 191 14.17 -4.39 -2.19
C PHE A 191 14.63 -5.84 -2.10
N TYR A 192 14.55 -6.46 -0.93
CA TYR A 192 14.95 -7.87 -0.79
C TYR A 192 13.90 -8.83 -1.31
N THR A 193 12.64 -8.39 -1.43
CA THR A 193 11.55 -9.25 -1.91
C THR A 193 10.58 -8.57 -2.86
N PHE A 194 9.88 -9.35 -3.70
CA PHE A 194 8.79 -8.81 -4.53
C PHE A 194 7.70 -8.17 -3.68
N ARG A 195 7.43 -8.73 -2.49
CA ARG A 195 6.44 -8.17 -1.56
C ARG A 195 6.84 -6.76 -1.13
N GLN A 196 8.07 -6.57 -0.64
CA GLN A 196 8.55 -5.26 -0.22
C GLN A 196 8.52 -4.24 -1.36
N CYS A 197 8.95 -4.65 -2.56
CA CYS A 197 8.90 -3.79 -3.74
C CYS A 197 7.46 -3.35 -4.08
N TYR A 198 6.50 -4.28 -4.10
CA TYR A 198 5.11 -3.94 -4.39
C TYR A 198 4.38 -3.26 -3.22
N GLN A 199 4.80 -3.45 -1.97
CA GLN A 199 4.31 -2.67 -0.83
C GLN A 199 4.69 -1.20 -0.96
N ARG A 200 5.94 -0.92 -1.34
CA ARG A 200 6.44 0.45 -1.51
C ARG A 200 5.97 1.11 -2.81
N CYS A 201 6.08 0.39 -3.93
CA CYS A 201 5.91 0.96 -5.28
C CYS A 201 4.58 0.57 -5.96
N GLY A 202 3.84 -0.41 -5.42
CA GLY A 202 2.60 -0.92 -6.03
C GLY A 202 1.49 0.13 -6.19
N ARG A 203 1.50 1.19 -5.37
CA ARG A 203 0.55 2.31 -5.49
C ARG A 203 0.64 3.04 -6.83
N PHE A 204 1.79 3.00 -7.50
CA PHE A 204 2.00 3.61 -8.83
C PHE A 204 1.61 2.71 -10.00
N VAL A 205 1.42 1.41 -9.77
CA VAL A 205 1.07 0.45 -10.82
C VAL A 205 -0.36 0.66 -11.25
N GLU A 206 -0.61 0.86 -12.54
CA GLU A 206 -1.96 1.13 -13.03
C GLU A 206 -2.83 -0.12 -13.05
N ASN A 207 -2.26 -1.25 -13.49
CA ASN A 207 -2.95 -2.53 -13.48
C ASN A 207 -2.83 -3.21 -12.11
N LYS A 208 -3.71 -2.81 -11.18
CA LYS A 208 -3.76 -3.35 -9.82
C LYS A 208 -4.00 -4.87 -9.77
N CYS A 209 -4.64 -5.44 -10.78
CA CYS A 209 -4.98 -6.87 -10.82
C CYS A 209 -3.76 -7.79 -11.01
N LYS A 210 -2.61 -7.24 -11.41
CA LYS A 210 -1.34 -7.98 -11.50
C LYS A 210 -0.52 -7.92 -10.20
N LEU A 211 -0.86 -7.02 -9.29
CA LEU A 211 -0.15 -6.90 -8.02
C LEU A 211 -0.46 -8.09 -7.11
N PRO A 212 0.48 -8.51 -6.26
CA PRO A 212 0.17 -9.47 -5.21
C PRO A 212 -0.90 -8.90 -4.27
N ILE A 213 -1.71 -9.76 -3.67
CA ILE A 213 -2.59 -9.35 -2.58
C ILE A 213 -1.70 -8.99 -1.38
N GLN A 214 -1.69 -7.72 -1.02
CA GLN A 214 -0.88 -7.21 0.07
C GLN A 214 -1.64 -7.33 1.39
N ASN A 215 -0.97 -7.83 2.42
CA ASN A 215 -1.45 -7.71 3.79
C ASN A 215 -0.79 -6.48 4.41
N MET A 216 -1.56 -5.44 4.73
CA MET A 216 -1.02 -4.27 5.42
C MET A 216 -0.68 -4.64 6.85
N SER A 217 0.47 -4.18 7.35
CA SER A 217 0.87 -4.45 8.74
C SER A 217 0.13 -3.60 9.75
N PHE A 218 -0.37 -2.43 9.34
CA PHE A 218 -1.09 -1.50 10.20
C PHE A 218 -2.45 -1.15 9.61
N CYS A 219 -3.47 -1.21 10.47
CA CYS A 219 -4.84 -0.94 10.09
C CYS A 219 -5.66 -0.46 11.29
N ALA A 220 -6.18 0.78 11.26
CA ALA A 220 -7.07 1.27 12.32
C ALA A 220 -8.30 0.36 12.49
N THR A 221 -8.95 0.03 11.37
CA THR A 221 -10.16 -0.78 11.35
C THR A 221 -10.08 -1.81 10.21
N PRO A 222 -9.63 -3.04 10.50
CA PRO A 222 -9.56 -4.08 9.49
C PRO A 222 -10.95 -4.41 8.92
N GLN A 223 -11.07 -4.37 7.60
CA GLN A 223 -12.30 -4.65 6.87
C GLN A 223 -12.16 -5.87 5.99
N SER A 224 -13.27 -6.51 5.65
CA SER A 224 -13.29 -7.56 4.63
C SER A 224 -13.06 -6.93 3.25
N ARG A 225 -11.90 -7.18 2.66
CA ARG A 225 -11.50 -6.71 1.33
C ARG A 225 -11.30 -7.90 0.38
N TYR A 226 -11.15 -7.63 -0.91
CA TYR A 226 -10.96 -8.65 -1.94
C TYR A 226 -9.81 -8.26 -2.85
N GLY A 227 -8.96 -9.22 -3.20
CA GLY A 227 -7.87 -9.04 -4.15
C GLY A 227 -7.91 -10.12 -5.21
N TYR A 228 -7.50 -9.81 -6.44
CA TYR A 228 -7.46 -10.77 -7.52
C TYR A 228 -6.16 -11.57 -7.50
N ASN A 229 -6.27 -12.88 -7.25
CA ASN A 229 -5.14 -13.79 -7.29
C ASN A 229 -4.97 -14.33 -8.71
N THR A 230 -3.88 -13.95 -9.38
CA THR A 230 -3.58 -14.35 -10.76
C THR A 230 -3.17 -15.82 -10.88
N LYS A 231 -2.75 -16.50 -9.79
CA LYS A 231 -2.44 -17.94 -9.80
C LYS A 231 -3.71 -18.78 -9.76
N THR A 232 -4.62 -18.44 -8.84
CA THR A 232 -5.90 -19.17 -8.68
C THR A 232 -6.99 -18.67 -9.62
N LYS A 233 -6.79 -17.52 -10.28
CA LYS A 233 -7.75 -16.81 -11.13
C LYS A 233 -9.04 -16.44 -10.39
N ARG A 234 -8.94 -16.12 -9.10
CA ARG A 234 -10.08 -15.80 -8.23
C ARG A 234 -9.91 -14.46 -7.53
N CYS A 235 -11.02 -13.80 -7.24
CA CYS A 235 -11.05 -12.76 -6.22
C CYS A 235 -11.13 -13.41 -4.84
N GLU A 236 -10.06 -13.28 -4.07
CA GLU A 236 -9.91 -13.91 -2.77
C GLU A 236 -10.14 -12.88 -1.66
N LYS A 237 -10.90 -13.28 -0.65
CA LYS A 237 -11.24 -12.44 0.50
C LYS A 237 -10.06 -12.37 1.47
N PHE A 238 -9.73 -11.20 1.98
CA PHE A 238 -8.77 -11.01 3.06
C PHE A 238 -9.25 -9.94 4.04
N LEU A 239 -8.60 -9.85 5.20
CA LEU A 239 -8.84 -8.79 6.18
C LEU A 239 -7.75 -7.73 6.00
N GLY A 240 -8.14 -6.47 5.80
CA GLY A 240 -7.19 -5.37 5.58
C GLY A 240 -7.90 -4.03 5.48
N CYS A 241 -7.16 -2.95 5.25
CA CYS A 241 -7.73 -1.61 5.08
C CYS A 241 -7.83 -1.26 3.60
N GLU A 242 -8.19 -0.01 3.34
CA GLU A 242 -7.95 0.58 2.04
C GLU A 242 -6.47 0.82 1.78
N ASP A 243 -6.02 0.30 0.64
CA ASP A 243 -4.74 0.63 0.04
C ASP A 243 -4.95 0.98 -1.44
N SER A 244 -3.93 1.60 -2.04
CA SER A 244 -3.94 1.93 -3.46
C SER A 244 -3.54 0.74 -4.36
N GLY A 245 -3.65 -0.50 -3.89
CA GLY A 245 -3.12 -1.73 -4.49
C GLY A 245 -4.18 -2.67 -5.05
N ASN A 246 -3.92 -3.99 -5.00
CA ASN A 246 -4.87 -5.06 -5.39
C ASN A 246 -5.90 -5.29 -4.30
N ASN A 247 -6.75 -4.28 -4.10
CA ASN A 247 -7.60 -4.20 -2.93
C ASN A 247 -8.93 -3.54 -3.29
N TYR A 248 -10.00 -4.31 -3.16
CA TYR A 248 -11.34 -3.91 -3.54
C TYR A 248 -12.31 -4.05 -2.36
N PRO A 249 -13.20 -3.08 -2.14
CA PRO A 249 -14.15 -3.11 -1.02
C PRO A 249 -15.24 -4.18 -1.19
N THR A 250 -15.45 -4.68 -2.41
CA THR A 250 -16.49 -5.68 -2.69
C THR A 250 -15.99 -6.76 -3.65
N PRO A 251 -16.54 -7.99 -3.56
CA PRO A 251 -16.26 -9.05 -4.53
C PRO A 251 -16.58 -8.60 -5.96
N LYS A 252 -17.70 -7.89 -6.15
CA LYS A 252 -18.13 -7.38 -7.46
C LYS A 252 -17.11 -6.42 -8.04
N ALA A 253 -16.58 -5.49 -7.25
CA ALA A 253 -15.54 -4.57 -7.70
C ALA A 253 -14.31 -5.35 -8.18
N CYS A 254 -13.77 -6.27 -7.36
CA CYS A 254 -12.63 -7.08 -7.76
C CYS A 254 -12.87 -7.86 -9.07
N TRP A 255 -13.96 -8.61 -9.15
CA TRP A 255 -14.25 -9.46 -10.29
C TRP A 255 -14.49 -8.63 -11.57
N LYS A 256 -15.18 -7.49 -11.46
CA LYS A 256 -15.45 -6.61 -12.60
C LYS A 256 -14.21 -5.84 -13.05
N THR A 257 -13.29 -5.52 -12.15
CA THR A 257 -12.05 -4.86 -12.53
C THR A 257 -11.05 -5.84 -13.14
N CYS A 258 -10.90 -7.03 -12.54
CA CYS A 258 -9.79 -7.93 -12.87
C CYS A 258 -10.14 -9.10 -13.77
N ALA A 259 -11.42 -9.44 -13.93
CA ALA A 259 -11.82 -10.65 -14.63
C ALA A 259 -13.02 -10.45 -15.58
N ASN A 260 -13.50 -9.22 -15.81
CA ASN A 260 -14.72 -8.98 -16.58
C ASN A 260 -14.66 -9.51 -18.03
N ASN A 261 -13.47 -9.53 -18.62
CA ASN A 261 -13.26 -10.03 -19.99
C ASN A 261 -12.67 -11.45 -20.01
N THR A 262 -12.85 -12.21 -18.94
CA THR A 262 -12.40 -13.59 -18.85
C THR A 262 -13.56 -14.57 -19.03
N GLU A 263 -13.24 -15.78 -19.44
CA GLU A 263 -14.22 -16.88 -19.51
C GLU A 263 -14.51 -17.50 -18.13
N ASN A 264 -14.13 -16.84 -17.04
CA ASN A 264 -14.33 -17.36 -15.69
C ASN A 264 -15.84 -17.46 -15.39
N PRO A 265 -16.37 -18.64 -15.05
CA PRO A 265 -17.80 -18.84 -14.77
C PRO A 265 -18.39 -17.86 -13.74
N CYS A 266 -17.59 -17.39 -12.79
CA CYS A 266 -18.03 -16.54 -11.68
C CYS A 266 -18.40 -15.11 -12.11
N VAL A 267 -17.96 -14.67 -13.29
CA VAL A 267 -18.31 -13.35 -13.86
C VAL A 267 -19.36 -13.42 -14.97
N GLN A 268 -19.66 -14.64 -15.43
CA GLN A 268 -20.62 -14.87 -16.50
C GLN A 268 -22.07 -14.82 -15.97
N PRO A 269 -23.03 -14.44 -16.82
CA PRO A 269 -24.43 -14.66 -16.50
C PRO A 269 -24.71 -16.17 -16.45
N PRO A 270 -25.71 -16.61 -15.66
CA PRO A 270 -26.23 -17.97 -15.76
C PRO A 270 -26.80 -18.19 -17.17
N ASP A 271 -26.14 -19.04 -17.97
CA ASP A 271 -26.65 -19.43 -19.28
C ASP A 271 -27.43 -20.75 -19.18
N TYR A 272 -28.60 -20.78 -19.81
CA TYR A 272 -29.49 -21.93 -19.73
C TYR A 272 -30.42 -21.93 -20.94
N THR A 273 -30.48 -23.07 -21.62
CA THR A 273 -31.44 -23.30 -22.70
C THR A 273 -32.32 -24.48 -22.34
N LEU A 274 -33.64 -24.28 -22.40
CA LEU A 274 -34.61 -25.33 -22.12
C LEU A 274 -34.45 -26.46 -23.15
N SER A 275 -34.39 -27.71 -22.69
CA SER A 275 -34.30 -28.87 -23.57
C SER A 275 -35.13 -30.03 -23.01
N GLY A 276 -36.19 -30.40 -23.73
CA GLY A 276 -37.06 -31.54 -23.39
C GLY A 276 -38.16 -31.20 -22.36
N PRO A 277 -38.79 -32.23 -21.77
CA PRO A 277 -39.93 -32.06 -20.85
C PRO A 277 -39.56 -31.31 -19.56
N ILE A 278 -40.52 -30.57 -19.01
CA ILE A 278 -40.32 -29.66 -17.86
C ILE A 278 -40.13 -30.46 -16.57
N PHE A 279 -38.87 -30.76 -16.25
CA PHE A 279 -38.45 -31.33 -14.96
C PHE A 279 -37.51 -30.38 -14.24
N TRP A 280 -37.82 -30.01 -13.01
CA TRP A 280 -36.99 -29.11 -12.22
C TRP A 280 -35.69 -29.81 -11.76
N LYS A 281 -34.56 -29.16 -12.02
CA LYS A 281 -33.21 -29.53 -11.58
C LYS A 281 -32.65 -28.45 -10.68
N LYS A 282 -32.08 -28.91 -9.57
CA LYS A 282 -31.34 -28.07 -8.63
C LYS A 282 -30.02 -27.64 -9.26
N ARG A 283 -29.73 -26.34 -9.21
CA ARG A 283 -28.47 -25.71 -9.62
C ARG A 283 -28.03 -24.70 -8.58
N TYR A 284 -26.78 -24.29 -8.66
CA TYR A 284 -26.21 -23.24 -7.83
C TYR A 284 -25.52 -22.22 -8.71
N TYR A 285 -25.61 -20.93 -8.39
CA TYR A 285 -24.85 -19.89 -9.06
C TYR A 285 -24.15 -19.02 -8.02
N TYR A 286 -23.03 -18.43 -8.41
CA TYR A 286 -22.31 -17.48 -7.59
C TYR A 286 -22.93 -16.09 -7.75
N ASP A 287 -23.49 -15.57 -6.64
CA ASP A 287 -23.91 -14.18 -6.52
C ASP A 287 -22.69 -13.31 -6.20
N ILE A 288 -22.19 -12.66 -7.24
CA ILE A 288 -21.03 -11.78 -7.21
C ILE A 288 -21.21 -10.55 -6.30
N LYS A 289 -22.43 -10.11 -6.00
CA LYS A 289 -22.68 -8.97 -5.09
C LYS A 289 -22.57 -9.41 -3.64
N ARG A 290 -23.08 -10.60 -3.32
CA ARG A 290 -23.18 -11.11 -1.95
C ARG A 290 -22.00 -12.01 -1.54
N HIS A 291 -21.11 -12.35 -2.48
CA HIS A 291 -20.07 -13.37 -2.31
C HIS A 291 -20.66 -14.71 -1.79
N LYS A 292 -21.73 -15.20 -2.43
CA LYS A 292 -22.45 -16.40 -1.98
C LYS A 292 -22.87 -17.29 -3.14
N CYS A 293 -22.73 -18.60 -2.96
CA CYS A 293 -23.33 -19.59 -3.84
C CYS A 293 -24.80 -19.83 -3.45
N VAL A 294 -25.71 -19.39 -4.32
CA VAL A 294 -27.16 -19.39 -4.13
C VAL A 294 -27.78 -20.51 -4.95
N GLN A 295 -28.75 -21.21 -4.36
CA GLN A 295 -29.51 -22.27 -5.04
C GLN A 295 -30.56 -21.68 -5.98
N LYS A 296 -30.73 -22.30 -7.15
CA LYS A 296 -31.81 -22.00 -8.09
C LYS A 296 -32.38 -23.31 -8.64
N ASN A 297 -33.71 -23.42 -8.68
CA ASN A 297 -34.38 -24.50 -9.39
C ASN A 297 -34.63 -24.02 -10.83
N LEU A 298 -34.12 -24.78 -11.79
CA LEU A 298 -34.28 -24.50 -13.22
C LEU A 298 -34.91 -25.74 -13.87
N PRO A 299 -35.72 -25.61 -14.93
CA PRO A 299 -36.17 -26.77 -15.68
C PRO A 299 -34.98 -27.55 -16.28
N ARG A 300 -35.26 -28.70 -16.89
CA ARG A 300 -34.23 -29.52 -17.52
C ARG A 300 -33.77 -28.83 -18.80
N GLY A 301 -32.47 -28.61 -18.91
CA GLY A 301 -31.90 -27.87 -20.02
C GLY A 301 -30.40 -28.07 -20.16
N ARG A 302 -29.87 -27.56 -21.26
CA ARG A 302 -28.44 -27.53 -21.54
C ARG A 302 -27.84 -26.28 -20.90
N VAL A 303 -26.80 -26.49 -20.12
CA VAL A 303 -25.94 -25.46 -19.51
C VAL A 303 -24.60 -25.55 -20.23
N THR A 304 -24.01 -24.41 -20.59
CA THR A 304 -22.68 -24.46 -21.23
C THR A 304 -21.60 -24.75 -20.18
N GLY A 305 -20.41 -25.19 -20.62
CA GLY A 305 -19.29 -25.43 -19.71
C GLY A 305 -18.73 -24.16 -19.04
N LYS A 306 -19.13 -22.96 -19.50
CA LYS A 306 -18.64 -21.66 -19.02
C LYS A 306 -19.67 -20.90 -18.17
N SER A 307 -20.83 -21.52 -17.93
CA SER A 307 -21.95 -20.92 -17.22
C SER A 307 -21.67 -20.68 -15.75
N ASN A 308 -22.25 -19.63 -15.19
CA ASN A 308 -22.38 -19.47 -13.74
C ASN A 308 -23.48 -20.38 -13.16
N LEU A 309 -23.45 -21.68 -13.49
CA LEU A 309 -24.41 -22.68 -13.03
C LEU A 309 -23.72 -24.01 -12.73
N PHE A 310 -23.62 -24.30 -11.44
CA PHE A 310 -22.96 -25.48 -10.90
C PHE A 310 -23.98 -26.54 -10.48
N LYS A 311 -23.57 -27.82 -10.52
CA LYS A 311 -24.42 -28.93 -10.08
C LYS A 311 -24.44 -29.04 -8.56
N LYS A 312 -23.31 -28.77 -7.91
CA LYS A 312 -23.14 -28.86 -6.45
C LYS A 312 -22.77 -27.49 -5.86
N ARG A 313 -23.23 -27.23 -4.63
CA ARG A 313 -22.89 -26.00 -3.90
C ARG A 313 -21.39 -25.88 -3.65
N GLU A 314 -20.73 -26.99 -3.31
CA GLU A 314 -19.30 -27.00 -3.01
C GLU A 314 -18.43 -26.75 -4.24
N GLU A 315 -18.87 -27.18 -5.42
CA GLU A 315 -18.21 -26.87 -6.70
C GLU A 315 -18.26 -25.37 -6.99
N CYS A 316 -19.42 -24.74 -6.79
CA CYS A 316 -19.57 -23.28 -6.89
C CYS A 316 -18.63 -22.56 -5.92
N LYS A 317 -18.59 -22.99 -4.65
CA LYS A 317 -17.72 -22.37 -3.63
C LYS A 317 -16.25 -22.52 -4.02
N LYS A 318 -15.79 -23.74 -4.35
CA LYS A 318 -14.39 -23.99 -4.74
C LYS A 318 -13.96 -23.15 -5.94
N THR A 319 -14.86 -22.93 -6.89
CA THR A 319 -14.56 -22.18 -8.12
C THR A 319 -14.57 -20.67 -7.89
N CYS A 320 -15.55 -20.15 -7.14
CA CYS A 320 -15.83 -18.71 -7.08
C CYS A 320 -15.53 -18.03 -5.75
N MET A 321 -15.22 -18.79 -4.70
CA MET A 321 -14.99 -18.28 -3.36
C MET A 321 -13.66 -18.81 -2.82
N ALA A 322 -12.87 -17.92 -2.26
CA ALA A 322 -11.63 -18.26 -1.59
C ALA A 322 -11.31 -17.17 -0.56
N THR A 323 -10.64 -17.57 0.51
CA THR A 323 -9.96 -16.67 1.43
C THR A 323 -8.49 -16.70 1.07
N TYR A 324 -7.88 -15.53 0.94
CA TYR A 324 -6.46 -15.43 0.63
C TYR A 324 -5.65 -15.98 1.80
N VAL A 325 -4.67 -16.81 1.48
CA VAL A 325 -3.66 -17.28 2.42
C VAL A 325 -2.34 -16.66 1.97
N PRO A 326 -1.72 -15.78 2.77
CA PRO A 326 -0.42 -15.21 2.43
C PRO A 326 0.59 -16.33 2.18
N GLU A 327 1.24 -16.28 1.02
CA GLU A 327 2.41 -17.11 0.79
C GLU A 327 3.58 -16.57 1.63
N PRO A 328 4.50 -17.43 2.10
CA PRO A 328 5.75 -16.95 2.67
C PRO A 328 6.45 -16.03 1.67
N ASP A 329 7.28 -15.11 2.15
CA ASP A 329 8.12 -14.33 1.25
C ASP A 329 9.19 -15.28 0.67
N TRP A 330 9.02 -15.73 -0.57
CA TRP A 330 10.05 -16.44 -1.33
C TRP A 330 10.42 -15.57 -2.52
N LEU A 331 11.62 -14.96 -2.43
CA LEU A 331 12.17 -13.95 -3.34
C LEU A 331 11.13 -12.90 -3.73
#